data_AF-A0A925QE86-F1
#
_entry.id   AF-A0A925QE86-F1
#
_cell.length_a   1.000
_cell.length_b   1.000
_cell.length_c   1.000
_cell.angle_alpha   90.00
_cell.angle_beta   90.00
_cell.angle_gamma   90.00
#
_symmetry.space_group_name_H-M   'P 1'
#
loop_
_entity.id
_entity.type
_entity.pdbx_description
1 polymer ?
#
loop_
_entity_poly.entity_id
_entity_poly.type
_entity_poly.pdbx_seq_one_letter_code
_entity_poly.pdbx_strand_id
1 'polypeptide(L)'
;MLRNERPLIGLFLPIALVGLFLFASTATAQRARREAVAFTPPNLSLVADTKVITVCEGSGPAVVNLNARATSSYPISYRWSANAGRVTGDGATVTWDLSGVQPGYYRANVDIDTGSGDELCQAFSSTTVLVKRCPPPVPVCPNVVVNCPDNVVLGEPLTFTSSVTGGSSTITPTYNWTVSAGRIIEGQGTSSIRVDTTGLAGQTLTATLSMDGYGLECSTSCPVQFPVPVECKRFDEFPDISRNDEKARLDNYAIELNDPTLIAYVIVYPGQRGRPGDVQRHITRVVDYLVNSRGISSQRIVTLVGPARSELTVELWTCPQGAKPAIQR
;
A
#
# COMPACT_ATOMS: atom_id res chain seq x y z
N MET A 1 123.77 -51.17 -48.97
CA MET A 1 123.79 -49.87 -49.68
C MET A 1 122.54 -49.84 -50.53
N LEU A 2 121.68 -48.83 -50.29
CA LEU A 2 120.23 -49.02 -50.05
C LEU A 2 120.00 -50.27 -49.19
N ARG A 3 120.42 -50.16 -47.93
CA ARG A 3 120.45 -51.28 -46.97
C ARG A 3 119.00 -51.49 -46.48
N ASN A 4 118.35 -52.60 -46.85
CA ASN A 4 118.32 -53.88 -46.10
C ASN A 4 117.59 -53.67 -44.74
N GLU A 5 116.58 -54.42 -44.31
CA GLU A 5 116.14 -55.79 -44.60
C GLU A 5 114.69 -55.99 -44.13
N ARG A 6 113.97 -56.92 -44.76
CA ARG A 6 113.12 -57.87 -44.01
C ARG A 6 113.95 -59.14 -43.82
N PRO A 7 113.99 -59.70 -42.61
CA PRO A 7 113.82 -61.16 -42.48
C PRO A 7 112.75 -61.47 -41.42
N LEU A 8 111.81 -62.38 -41.68
CA LEU A 8 111.92 -63.85 -41.61
C LEU A 8 112.10 -64.39 -40.18
N ILE A 9 111.09 -65.20 -39.81
CA ILE A 9 111.21 -66.51 -39.14
C ILE A 9 111.74 -66.51 -37.70
N GLY A 10 110.95 -67.10 -36.81
CA GLY A 10 111.41 -67.49 -35.48
C GLY A 10 110.31 -68.10 -34.62
N LEU A 11 109.67 -69.16 -35.12
CA LEU A 11 108.83 -70.05 -34.33
C LEU A 11 109.75 -70.83 -33.38
N PHE A 12 109.65 -70.69 -32.05
CA PHE A 12 109.97 -71.74 -31.08
C PHE A 12 109.38 -71.38 -29.68
N LEU A 13 108.49 -72.29 -29.24
CA LEU A 13 107.98 -72.66 -27.89
C LEU A 13 108.91 -72.35 -26.68
N PRO A 14 108.51 -72.50 -25.38
CA PRO A 14 107.37 -73.28 -24.83
C PRO A 14 106.65 -72.74 -23.55
N ILE A 15 105.53 -73.42 -23.19
CA ILE A 15 105.10 -73.91 -21.86
C ILE A 15 104.81 -72.92 -20.69
N ALA A 16 103.51 -72.88 -20.34
CA ALA A 16 102.83 -72.91 -19.02
C ALA A 16 103.09 -71.81 -17.96
N LEU A 17 102.02 -71.15 -17.50
CA LEU A 17 101.34 -71.48 -16.22
C LEU A 17 100.07 -70.63 -15.99
N VAL A 18 98.94 -71.34 -15.86
CA VAL A 18 97.86 -71.25 -14.84
C VAL A 18 97.49 -69.90 -14.19
N GLY A 19 96.19 -69.57 -14.28
CA GLY A 19 95.42 -68.62 -13.45
C GLY A 19 94.47 -67.82 -14.36
N LEU A 20 93.16 -67.65 -14.15
CA LEU A 20 92.31 -67.73 -12.97
C LEU A 20 90.85 -67.45 -13.43
N PHE A 21 89.84 -67.95 -12.71
CA PHE A 21 88.39 -67.60 -12.75
C PHE A 21 87.55 -68.08 -13.97
N LEU A 22 86.67 -69.10 -13.84
CA LEU A 22 85.40 -69.26 -13.10
C LEU A 22 84.15 -68.70 -13.81
N PHE A 23 83.22 -69.63 -14.08
CA PHE A 23 81.76 -69.50 -14.30
C PHE A 23 81.24 -68.64 -15.48
N ALA A 24 81.07 -69.28 -16.64
CA ALA A 24 80.05 -68.83 -17.59
C ALA A 24 78.66 -69.24 -17.04
N SER A 25 78.01 -68.33 -16.33
CA SER A 25 76.63 -68.48 -15.88
C SER A 25 75.68 -68.16 -17.06
N THR A 26 74.80 -69.11 -17.37
CA THR A 26 73.69 -68.88 -18.30
C THR A 26 72.79 -67.80 -17.73
N ALA A 27 72.82 -66.61 -18.31
CA ALA A 27 71.91 -65.53 -17.96
C ALA A 27 70.49 -65.90 -18.44
N THR A 28 69.69 -66.49 -17.56
CA THR A 28 68.24 -66.56 -17.74
C THR A 28 67.69 -65.14 -17.63
N ALA A 29 67.26 -64.58 -18.76
CA ALA A 29 66.53 -63.33 -18.80
C ALA A 29 65.20 -63.48 -18.04
N GLN A 30 65.16 -63.01 -16.79
CA GLN A 30 63.91 -62.85 -16.06
C GLN A 30 63.10 -61.75 -16.73
N ARG A 31 62.10 -62.15 -17.53
CA ARG A 31 61.08 -61.24 -18.05
C ARG A 31 60.27 -60.72 -16.87
N ALA A 32 60.66 -59.57 -16.32
CA ALA A 32 59.87 -58.86 -15.32
C ALA A 32 58.47 -58.63 -15.90
N ARG A 33 57.47 -59.30 -15.31
CA ARG A 33 56.06 -59.10 -15.63
C ARG A 33 55.71 -57.69 -15.14
N ARG A 34 55.79 -56.69 -16.02
CA ARG A 34 55.13 -55.40 -15.79
C ARG A 34 53.63 -55.68 -15.83
N GLU A 35 53.01 -55.82 -14.67
CA GLU A 35 51.57 -55.67 -14.56
C GLU A 35 51.23 -54.26 -15.06
N ALA A 36 50.56 -54.18 -16.21
CA ALA A 36 49.99 -52.93 -16.66
C ALA A 36 48.82 -52.61 -15.72
N VAL A 37 49.10 -51.82 -14.68
CA VAL A 37 48.05 -51.19 -13.89
C VAL A 37 47.26 -50.33 -14.86
N ALA A 38 46.01 -50.74 -15.15
CA ALA A 38 45.13 -49.98 -16.02
C ALA A 38 44.85 -48.62 -15.36
N PHE A 39 45.48 -47.57 -15.86
CA PHE A 39 45.26 -46.22 -15.37
C PHE A 39 43.86 -45.75 -15.79
N THR A 40 42.93 -45.73 -14.84
CA THR A 40 41.65 -45.06 -15.02
C THR A 40 41.80 -43.60 -14.58
N PRO A 41 41.63 -42.62 -15.49
CA PRO A 41 41.72 -41.21 -15.11
C PRO A 41 40.64 -40.88 -14.07
N PRO A 42 40.92 -39.94 -13.14
CA PRO A 42 39.95 -39.57 -12.12
C PRO A 42 38.71 -38.92 -12.77
N ASN A 43 37.52 -39.35 -12.37
CA ASN A 43 36.29 -38.63 -12.71
C ASN A 43 35.87 -37.73 -11.54
N LEU A 44 35.26 -36.59 -11.82
CA LEU A 44 34.78 -35.65 -10.82
C LEU A 44 33.47 -35.05 -11.28
N SER A 45 32.49 -35.01 -10.38
CA SER A 45 31.24 -34.26 -10.57
C SER A 45 30.91 -33.49 -9.30
N LEU A 46 30.47 -32.24 -9.46
CA LEU A 46 30.08 -31.38 -8.36
C LEU A 46 28.58 -31.09 -8.42
N VAL A 47 27.89 -31.32 -7.30
CA VAL A 47 26.47 -31.01 -7.15
C VAL A 47 26.29 -30.08 -5.96
N ALA A 48 25.58 -28.97 -6.16
CA ALA A 48 25.03 -28.17 -5.08
C ALA A 48 23.63 -28.70 -4.73
N ASP A 49 23.29 -28.74 -3.45
CA ASP A 49 21.95 -29.14 -2.98
C ASP A 49 20.85 -28.18 -3.48
N THR A 50 21.17 -26.90 -3.62
CA THR A 50 20.33 -25.90 -4.28
C THR A 50 21.13 -25.09 -5.30
N LYS A 51 20.47 -24.68 -6.38
CA LYS A 51 21.03 -23.79 -7.42
C LYS A 51 20.55 -22.35 -7.30
N VAL A 52 19.56 -22.09 -6.44
CA VAL A 52 18.99 -20.76 -6.22
C VAL A 52 18.76 -20.58 -4.74
N ILE A 53 19.34 -19.52 -4.17
CA ILE A 53 19.07 -19.10 -2.79
C ILE A 53 18.53 -17.68 -2.80
N THR A 54 17.68 -17.38 -1.81
CA THR A 54 17.13 -16.05 -1.61
C THR A 54 17.65 -15.52 -0.28
N VAL A 55 18.25 -14.34 -0.30
CA VAL A 55 18.75 -13.66 0.89
C VAL A 55 17.78 -12.53 1.22
N CYS A 56 17.17 -12.58 2.40
CA CYS A 56 16.42 -11.46 2.96
C CYS A 56 17.30 -10.73 3.99
N GLU A 57 17.02 -9.46 4.17
CA GLU A 57 17.56 -8.72 5.30
C GLU A 57 17.00 -9.31 6.61
N GLY A 58 17.87 -9.79 7.50
CA GLY A 58 17.48 -10.46 8.73
C GLY A 58 17.04 -11.93 8.57
N SER A 59 17.03 -12.50 7.35
CA SER A 59 16.99 -13.97 7.24
C SER A 59 18.32 -14.53 7.72
N GLY A 60 18.29 -15.68 8.40
CA GLY A 60 19.48 -16.38 8.89
C GLY A 60 20.50 -16.75 7.79
N PRO A 61 21.49 -17.60 8.11
CA PRO A 61 22.64 -17.82 7.23
C PRO A 61 22.22 -18.43 5.88
N ALA A 62 22.75 -17.88 4.79
CA ALA A 62 22.45 -18.26 3.43
C ALA A 62 23.47 -19.29 2.93
N VAL A 63 23.22 -20.56 3.25
CA VAL A 63 24.19 -21.64 3.14
C VAL A 63 23.78 -22.67 2.09
N VAL A 64 24.75 -23.14 1.30
CA VAL A 64 24.60 -24.18 0.27
C VAL A 64 25.52 -25.35 0.59
N ASN A 65 25.03 -26.59 0.51
CA ASN A 65 25.88 -27.77 0.65
C ASN A 65 26.41 -28.20 -0.72
N LEU A 66 27.74 -28.34 -0.81
CA LEU A 66 28.44 -28.77 -2.02
C LEU A 66 28.91 -30.21 -1.83
N ASN A 67 28.56 -31.08 -2.77
CA ASN A 67 28.94 -32.50 -2.77
C ASN A 67 29.67 -32.86 -4.07
N ALA A 68 30.96 -33.15 -3.93
CA ALA A 68 31.82 -33.64 -4.99
C ALA A 68 31.86 -35.17 -4.99
N ARG A 69 31.52 -35.80 -6.11
CA ARG A 69 31.66 -37.24 -6.31
C ARG A 69 32.83 -37.48 -7.25
N ALA A 70 33.86 -38.14 -6.73
CA ALA A 70 35.05 -38.49 -7.47
C ALA A 70 35.40 -39.98 -7.29
N THR A 71 35.91 -40.61 -8.33
CA THR A 71 36.48 -41.96 -8.26
C THR A 71 37.90 -41.94 -8.81
N SER A 72 38.80 -42.64 -8.11
CA SER A 72 40.21 -42.76 -8.47
C SER A 72 40.76 -44.07 -7.90
N SER A 73 41.83 -44.59 -8.51
CA SER A 73 42.61 -45.72 -7.98
C SER A 73 43.60 -45.31 -6.87
N TYR A 74 43.73 -44.02 -6.58
CA TYR A 74 44.64 -43.43 -5.61
C TYR A 74 43.90 -42.52 -4.61
N PRO A 75 44.48 -42.22 -3.44
CA PRO A 75 43.90 -41.26 -2.48
C PRO A 75 43.64 -39.89 -3.12
N ILE A 76 42.47 -39.30 -2.84
CA ILE A 76 42.02 -38.05 -3.46
C ILE A 76 42.20 -36.89 -2.46
N SER A 77 42.93 -35.86 -2.88
CA SER A 77 43.00 -34.57 -2.20
C SER A 77 42.04 -33.58 -2.85
N TYR A 78 41.24 -32.85 -2.05
CA TYR A 78 40.25 -31.88 -2.53
C TYR A 78 40.71 -30.45 -2.25
N ARG A 79 40.64 -29.58 -3.24
CA ARG A 79 40.91 -28.14 -3.11
C ARG A 79 39.71 -27.34 -3.58
N TRP A 80 39.09 -26.61 -2.66
CA TRP A 80 37.90 -25.82 -2.92
C TRP A 80 38.24 -24.34 -3.12
N SER A 81 37.55 -23.68 -4.05
CA SER A 81 37.59 -22.23 -4.22
C SER A 81 36.23 -21.69 -4.62
N ALA A 82 35.95 -20.43 -4.31
CA ALA A 82 34.73 -19.75 -4.74
C ALA A 82 35.04 -18.29 -5.07
N ASN A 83 34.26 -17.70 -5.99
CA ASN A 83 34.42 -16.29 -6.37
C ASN A 83 33.86 -15.31 -5.33
N ALA A 84 33.00 -15.77 -4.41
CA ALA A 84 32.56 -15.04 -3.23
C ALA A 84 32.03 -16.01 -2.16
N GLY A 85 31.73 -15.46 -0.98
CA GLY A 85 31.30 -16.23 0.19
C GLY A 85 32.46 -17.00 0.82
N ARG A 86 32.13 -17.81 1.83
CA ARG A 86 33.11 -18.61 2.56
C ARG A 86 32.78 -20.09 2.42
N VAL A 87 33.71 -20.88 1.91
CA VAL A 87 33.61 -22.34 1.89
C VAL A 87 34.24 -22.90 3.16
N THR A 88 33.53 -23.77 3.87
CA THR A 88 33.94 -24.41 5.12
C THR A 88 33.81 -25.92 5.05
N GLY A 89 34.82 -26.62 5.58
CA GLY A 89 34.91 -28.09 5.55
C GLY A 89 36.06 -28.57 4.66
N ASP A 90 36.31 -29.87 4.73
CA ASP A 90 37.37 -30.59 4.03
C ASP A 90 36.81 -31.85 3.34
N GLY A 91 37.50 -32.31 2.30
CA GLY A 91 37.13 -33.50 1.55
C GLY A 91 35.98 -33.30 0.55
N ALA A 92 35.17 -34.33 0.38
CA ALA A 92 34.18 -34.44 -0.70
C ALA A 92 32.91 -33.60 -0.48
N THR A 93 32.59 -33.23 0.77
CA THR A 93 31.41 -32.43 1.09
C THR A 93 31.81 -31.21 1.91
N VAL A 94 31.42 -30.02 1.44
CA VAL A 94 31.71 -28.76 2.10
C VAL A 94 30.46 -27.88 2.15
N THR A 95 30.48 -26.94 3.07
CA THR A 95 29.42 -25.93 3.24
C THR A 95 29.88 -24.62 2.59
N TRP A 96 29.02 -23.98 1.84
CA TRP A 96 29.30 -22.69 1.21
C TRP A 96 28.35 -21.62 1.73
N ASP A 97 28.89 -20.74 2.56
CA ASP A 97 28.18 -19.62 3.15
C ASP A 97 28.24 -18.40 2.21
N LEU A 98 27.09 -18.05 1.66
CA LEU A 98 26.86 -16.90 0.79
C LEU A 98 26.16 -15.77 1.55
N SER A 99 26.15 -15.76 2.88
CA SER A 99 25.57 -14.69 3.67
C SER A 99 26.24 -13.34 3.38
N GLY A 100 25.43 -12.30 3.17
CA GLY A 100 25.90 -10.94 2.92
C GLY A 100 26.44 -10.66 1.51
N VAL A 101 26.47 -11.66 0.62
CA VAL A 101 26.82 -11.40 -0.79
C VAL A 101 25.67 -10.69 -1.51
N GLN A 102 26.01 -9.85 -2.49
CA GLN A 102 25.02 -9.18 -3.32
C GLN A 102 24.31 -10.17 -4.25
N PRO A 103 23.17 -9.79 -4.86
CA PRO A 103 22.47 -10.65 -5.80
C PRO A 103 23.28 -10.87 -7.07
N GLY A 104 23.40 -12.13 -7.51
CA GLY A 104 24.22 -12.47 -8.66
C GLY A 104 24.48 -13.96 -8.79
N TYR A 105 25.26 -14.32 -9.81
CA TYR A 105 25.72 -15.68 -10.01
C TYR A 105 27.08 -15.86 -9.36
N TYR A 106 27.17 -16.83 -8.46
CA TYR A 106 28.39 -17.22 -7.79
C TYR A 106 28.80 -18.61 -8.21
N ARG A 107 30.10 -18.84 -8.33
CA ARG A 107 30.68 -20.11 -8.76
C ARG A 107 31.59 -20.66 -7.68
N ALA A 108 31.37 -21.91 -7.33
CA ALA A 108 32.31 -22.72 -6.55
C ALA A 108 33.01 -23.70 -7.49
N ASN A 109 34.32 -23.85 -7.32
CA ASN A 109 35.16 -24.80 -8.04
C ASN A 109 35.78 -25.78 -7.05
N VAL A 110 35.94 -27.02 -7.49
CA VAL A 110 36.71 -28.04 -6.80
C VAL A 110 37.72 -28.64 -7.76
N ASP A 111 38.98 -28.63 -7.34
CA ASP A 111 40.06 -29.34 -7.99
C ASP A 111 40.38 -30.58 -7.14
N ILE A 112 40.63 -31.71 -7.78
CA ILE A 112 41.16 -32.90 -7.11
C ILE A 112 42.53 -33.28 -7.65
N ASP A 113 43.38 -33.80 -6.76
CA ASP A 113 44.72 -34.33 -7.07
C ASP A 113 44.87 -35.71 -6.42
N THR A 114 45.48 -36.64 -7.16
CA THR A 114 45.70 -38.02 -6.70
C THR A 114 47.18 -38.37 -6.48
N GLY A 115 48.07 -37.38 -6.40
CA GLY A 115 49.41 -37.49 -5.80
C GLY A 115 50.52 -38.08 -6.68
N SER A 116 50.30 -38.24 -7.99
CA SER A 116 51.31 -38.77 -8.91
C SER A 116 52.24 -37.70 -9.51
N GLY A 117 51.90 -36.41 -9.38
CA GLY A 117 52.65 -35.29 -9.98
C GLY A 117 52.37 -35.07 -11.48
N ASP A 118 51.60 -35.95 -12.13
CA ASP A 118 51.24 -35.83 -13.55
C ASP A 118 49.91 -35.08 -13.73
N GLU A 119 49.82 -34.25 -14.79
CA GLU A 119 48.61 -33.49 -15.15
C GLU A 119 47.39 -34.40 -15.41
N LEU A 120 47.62 -35.66 -15.81
CA LEU A 120 46.59 -36.69 -16.02
C LEU A 120 45.90 -37.16 -14.72
N CYS A 121 46.39 -36.74 -13.56
CA CYS A 121 45.84 -37.10 -12.24
C CYS A 121 45.07 -35.95 -11.57
N GLN A 122 44.78 -34.90 -12.32
CA GLN A 122 43.96 -33.78 -11.86
C GLN A 122 42.61 -33.79 -12.58
N ALA A 123 41.55 -33.46 -11.84
CA ALA A 123 40.25 -33.16 -12.42
C ALA A 123 39.66 -31.93 -11.73
N PHE A 124 38.89 -31.14 -12.48
CA PHE A 124 38.21 -29.97 -11.98
C PHE A 124 36.72 -30.05 -12.29
N SER A 125 35.89 -29.49 -11.41
CA SER A 125 34.47 -29.31 -11.64
C SER A 125 34.00 -28.02 -10.99
N SER A 126 32.94 -27.43 -11.53
CA SER A 126 32.34 -26.22 -10.96
C SER A 126 30.83 -26.30 -10.93
N THR A 127 30.23 -25.56 -10.01
CA THR A 127 28.78 -25.35 -9.94
C THR A 127 28.49 -23.88 -9.71
N THR A 128 27.36 -23.42 -10.22
CA THR A 128 26.92 -22.04 -10.10
C THR A 128 25.63 -21.98 -9.29
N VAL A 129 25.58 -21.04 -8.34
CA VAL A 129 24.40 -20.73 -7.54
C VAL A 129 23.97 -19.29 -7.84
N LEU A 130 22.67 -19.10 -8.07
CA LEU A 130 22.06 -17.79 -8.21
C LEU A 130 21.58 -17.30 -6.84
N VAL A 131 22.10 -16.15 -6.41
CA VAL A 131 21.64 -15.44 -5.21
C VAL A 131 20.62 -14.39 -5.64
N LYS A 132 19.39 -14.51 -5.14
CA LYS A 132 18.31 -13.53 -5.35
C LYS A 132 18.07 -12.71 -4.09
N ARG A 133 17.52 -11.49 -4.28
CA ARG A 133 16.90 -10.71 -3.21
C ARG A 133 15.48 -11.19 -2.99
N CYS A 134 15.00 -11.05 -1.76
CA CYS A 134 13.57 -11.14 -1.51
C CYS A 134 12.84 -10.04 -2.30
N PRO A 135 11.70 -10.36 -2.95
CA PRO A 135 10.89 -9.34 -3.58
C PRO A 135 10.45 -8.31 -2.52
N PRO A 136 10.32 -7.02 -2.88
CA PRO A 136 9.81 -6.03 -1.95
C PRO A 136 8.42 -6.44 -1.46
N PRO A 137 8.08 -6.21 -0.17
CA PRO A 137 6.74 -6.45 0.33
C PRO A 137 5.71 -5.72 -0.53
N VAL A 138 4.62 -6.40 -0.87
CA VAL A 138 3.54 -5.77 -1.63
C VAL A 138 2.89 -4.71 -0.73
N PRO A 139 2.71 -3.46 -1.20
CA PRO A 139 2.02 -2.43 -0.44
C PRO A 139 0.59 -2.86 -0.10
N VAL A 140 0.12 -2.50 1.09
CA VAL A 140 -1.26 -2.71 1.54
C VAL A 140 -1.83 -1.37 1.97
N CYS A 141 -3.05 -1.06 1.52
CA CYS A 141 -3.76 0.15 1.93
C CYS A 141 -3.98 0.17 3.46
N PRO A 142 -3.88 1.35 4.09
CA PRO A 142 -4.34 1.50 5.46
C PRO A 142 -5.87 1.42 5.51
N ASN A 143 -6.41 1.10 6.68
CA ASN A 143 -7.83 1.27 6.96
C ASN A 143 -8.07 2.77 7.26
N VAL A 144 -8.85 3.40 6.38
CA VAL A 144 -9.16 4.84 6.43
C VAL A 144 -10.65 4.97 6.70
N VAL A 145 -10.99 5.76 7.70
CA VAL A 145 -12.39 6.11 8.00
C VAL A 145 -12.49 7.63 8.07
N VAL A 146 -13.47 8.20 7.37
CA VAL A 146 -13.84 9.61 7.50
C VAL A 146 -15.06 9.68 8.41
N ASN A 147 -14.94 10.46 9.48
CA ASN A 147 -16.03 10.68 10.43
C ASN A 147 -16.90 11.84 9.93
N CYS A 148 -18.17 11.53 9.67
CA CYS A 148 -19.16 12.52 9.28
C CYS A 148 -19.58 13.39 10.46
N PRO A 149 -19.71 14.71 10.27
CA PRO A 149 -20.35 15.58 11.24
C PRO A 149 -21.84 15.27 11.37
N ASP A 150 -22.32 15.07 12.59
CA ASP A 150 -23.74 14.81 12.86
C ASP A 150 -24.59 16.09 12.87
N ASN A 151 -23.98 17.23 13.21
CA ASN A 151 -24.66 18.51 13.36
C ASN A 151 -24.21 19.48 12.28
N VAL A 152 -25.17 19.97 11.50
CA VAL A 152 -24.92 20.87 10.37
C VAL A 152 -25.69 22.17 10.60
N VAL A 153 -24.95 23.27 10.76
CA VAL A 153 -25.50 24.62 10.89
C VAL A 153 -25.31 25.35 9.55
N LEU A 154 -26.39 25.92 9.02
CA LEU A 154 -26.34 26.65 7.76
C LEU A 154 -25.49 27.92 7.90
N GLY A 155 -24.57 28.12 6.96
CA GLY A 155 -23.70 29.30 6.92
C GLY A 155 -22.45 29.21 7.80
N GLU A 156 -22.28 28.12 8.57
CA GLU A 156 -21.05 27.87 9.33
C GLU A 156 -20.14 26.86 8.59
N PRO A 157 -18.80 27.04 8.63
CA PRO A 157 -17.89 26.06 8.08
C PRO A 157 -18.02 24.71 8.80
N LEU A 158 -17.93 23.63 8.03
CA LEU A 158 -18.06 22.27 8.52
C LEU A 158 -16.69 21.58 8.59
N THR A 159 -16.42 20.83 9.67
CA THR A 159 -15.14 20.16 9.89
C THR A 159 -15.28 18.66 9.67
N PHE A 160 -14.52 18.08 8.75
CA PHE A 160 -14.41 16.63 8.58
C PHE A 160 -13.13 16.12 9.25
N THR A 161 -13.20 14.96 9.91
CA THR A 161 -12.05 14.32 10.52
C THR A 161 -11.88 12.91 9.98
N SER A 162 -10.67 12.37 10.08
CA SER A 162 -10.36 11.00 9.66
C SER A 162 -9.53 10.26 10.69
N SER A 163 -9.67 8.94 10.70
CA SER A 163 -8.84 8.01 11.45
C SER A 163 -8.20 7.01 10.50
N VAL A 164 -6.88 6.86 10.59
CA VAL A 164 -6.09 5.97 9.73
C VAL A 164 -5.37 4.95 10.61
N THR A 165 -5.54 3.66 10.32
CA THR A 165 -4.86 2.58 11.04
C THR A 165 -4.29 1.53 10.08
N GLY A 166 -3.18 0.90 10.46
CA GLY A 166 -2.51 -0.11 9.63
C GLY A 166 -1.83 0.46 8.39
N GLY A 167 -1.77 -0.34 7.32
CA GLY A 167 -1.03 -0.04 6.09
C GLY A 167 0.44 -0.44 6.15
N SER A 168 1.10 -0.45 5.00
CA SER A 168 2.54 -0.74 4.92
C SER A 168 3.37 0.30 5.66
N SER A 169 4.11 -0.13 6.69
CA SER A 169 4.88 0.74 7.60
C SER A 169 6.07 1.45 6.95
N THR A 170 6.50 0.99 5.77
CA THR A 170 7.60 1.59 5.00
C THR A 170 7.16 2.79 4.16
N ILE A 171 5.86 3.12 4.15
CA ILE A 171 5.28 4.17 3.32
C ILE A 171 4.75 5.27 4.24
N THR A 172 5.16 6.51 3.98
CA THR A 172 4.60 7.69 4.63
C THR A 172 3.34 8.13 3.90
N PRO A 173 2.15 8.03 4.51
CA PRO A 173 0.91 8.43 3.87
C PRO A 173 0.84 9.92 3.61
N THR A 174 0.24 10.31 2.48
CA THR A 174 -0.14 11.70 2.19
C THR A 174 -1.65 11.82 2.11
N TYR A 175 -2.22 12.74 2.88
CA TYR A 175 -3.66 12.99 2.91
C TYR A 175 -4.05 13.90 1.75
N ASN A 176 -5.01 13.47 0.95
CA ASN A 176 -5.52 14.26 -0.16
C ASN A 176 -7.05 14.31 -0.09
N TRP A 177 -7.55 15.48 0.30
CA TRP A 177 -8.98 15.72 0.46
C TRP A 177 -9.59 16.35 -0.78
N THR A 178 -10.77 15.88 -1.12
CA THR A 178 -11.64 16.47 -2.15
C THR A 178 -13.06 16.60 -1.61
N VAL A 179 -13.82 17.57 -2.15
CA VAL A 179 -15.22 17.82 -1.76
C VAL A 179 -16.08 17.94 -3.01
N SER A 180 -17.30 17.40 -2.97
CA SER A 180 -18.24 17.47 -4.09
C SER A 180 -18.87 18.85 -4.28
N ALA A 181 -18.90 19.66 -3.22
CA ALA A 181 -19.47 21.00 -3.20
C ALA A 181 -18.76 21.87 -2.15
N GLY A 182 -18.98 23.18 -2.18
CA GLY A 182 -18.29 24.12 -1.28
C GLY A 182 -16.80 24.23 -1.56
N ARG A 183 -16.03 24.66 -0.57
CA ARG A 183 -14.58 24.88 -0.71
C ARG A 183 -13.83 24.49 0.54
N ILE A 184 -12.77 23.69 0.41
CA ILE A 184 -11.84 23.44 1.52
C ILE A 184 -11.09 24.75 1.83
N ILE A 185 -11.23 25.24 3.05
CA ILE A 185 -10.63 26.49 3.51
C ILE A 185 -9.36 26.25 4.35
N GLU A 186 -9.24 25.08 5.01
CA GLU A 186 -8.02 24.70 5.75
C GLU A 186 -7.90 23.18 5.92
N GLY A 187 -6.70 22.73 6.33
CA GLY A 187 -6.45 21.35 6.77
C GLY A 187 -6.07 20.36 5.67
N GLN A 188 -5.89 20.81 4.42
CA GLN A 188 -5.40 19.96 3.33
C GLN A 188 -4.05 19.34 3.70
N GLY A 189 -3.84 18.06 3.37
CA GLY A 189 -2.63 17.34 3.76
C GLY A 189 -2.63 16.85 5.22
N THR A 190 -3.73 17.03 5.97
CA THR A 190 -3.83 16.59 7.38
C THR A 190 -5.02 15.64 7.59
N SER A 191 -5.17 15.09 8.79
CA SER A 191 -6.29 14.20 9.14
C SER A 191 -7.63 14.92 9.33
N SER A 192 -7.68 16.25 9.24
CA SER A 192 -8.89 17.05 9.42
C SER A 192 -8.92 18.20 8.41
N ILE A 193 -10.09 18.47 7.82
CA ILE A 193 -10.30 19.64 6.97
C ILE A 193 -11.47 20.47 7.46
N ARG A 194 -11.43 21.77 7.18
CA ARG A 194 -12.60 22.65 7.31
C ARG A 194 -13.05 23.11 5.93
N VAL A 195 -14.35 23.06 5.70
CA VAL A 195 -14.99 23.33 4.42
C VAL A 195 -15.96 24.48 4.59
N ASP A 196 -15.85 25.49 3.73
CA ASP A 196 -16.87 26.53 3.57
C ASP A 196 -18.09 25.92 2.87
N THR A 197 -19.23 26.06 3.53
CA THR A 197 -20.52 25.45 3.17
C THR A 197 -21.55 26.49 2.70
N THR A 198 -21.09 27.73 2.44
CA THR A 198 -21.97 28.81 2.00
C THR A 198 -22.76 28.41 0.75
N GLY A 199 -24.08 28.57 0.82
CA GLY A 199 -24.97 28.25 -0.30
C GLY A 199 -25.30 26.76 -0.50
N LEU A 200 -24.86 25.88 0.41
CA LEU A 200 -25.14 24.43 0.32
C LEU A 200 -26.46 24.00 0.97
N ALA A 201 -27.30 24.94 1.39
CA ALA A 201 -28.56 24.60 2.06
C ALA A 201 -29.46 23.73 1.15
N GLY A 202 -30.01 22.66 1.70
CA GLY A 202 -30.78 21.64 0.96
C GLY A 202 -29.95 20.73 0.04
N GLN A 203 -28.64 20.87 -0.04
CA GLN A 203 -27.75 20.05 -0.88
C GLN A 203 -27.02 18.98 -0.06
N THR A 204 -26.38 18.03 -0.77
CA THR A 204 -25.48 17.04 -0.17
C THR A 204 -24.02 17.41 -0.43
N LEU A 205 -23.22 17.47 0.63
CA LEU A 205 -21.76 17.59 0.55
C LEU A 205 -21.13 16.23 0.78
N THR A 206 -20.31 15.75 -0.15
CA THR A 206 -19.49 14.55 0.04
C THR A 206 -18.03 14.95 0.17
N ALA A 207 -17.41 14.62 1.30
CA ALA A 207 -15.97 14.73 1.48
C ALA A 207 -15.32 13.37 1.19
N THR A 208 -14.29 13.35 0.35
CA THR A 208 -13.53 12.16 -0.01
C THR A 208 -12.08 12.36 0.38
N LEU A 209 -11.54 11.38 1.12
CA LEU A 209 -10.13 11.32 1.48
C LEU A 209 -9.46 10.20 0.68
N SER A 210 -8.42 10.52 -0.09
CA SER A 210 -7.50 9.54 -0.67
C SER A 210 -6.15 9.56 0.05
N MET A 211 -5.61 8.37 0.29
CA MET A 211 -4.28 8.17 0.88
C MET A 211 -3.28 7.87 -0.23
N ASP A 212 -2.52 8.89 -0.58
CA ASP A 212 -1.48 8.78 -1.61
C ASP A 212 -0.18 8.19 -1.02
N GLY A 213 0.69 7.67 -1.88
CA GLY A 213 1.98 7.08 -1.53
C GLY A 213 2.03 5.56 -1.56
N TYR A 214 0.89 4.87 -1.53
CA TYR A 214 0.82 3.40 -1.55
C TYR A 214 0.92 2.77 -2.95
N GLY A 215 0.80 3.57 -4.01
CA GLY A 215 0.67 3.06 -5.38
C GLY A 215 -0.62 2.27 -5.62
N LEU A 216 -1.60 2.45 -4.73
CA LEU A 216 -2.92 1.84 -4.73
C LEU A 216 -3.96 2.94 -4.51
N GLU A 217 -5.18 2.71 -4.98
CA GLU A 217 -6.30 3.61 -4.73
C GLU A 217 -6.91 3.32 -3.35
N CYS A 218 -6.40 3.99 -2.33
CA CYS A 218 -6.89 3.88 -0.96
C CYS A 218 -7.77 5.10 -0.66
N SER A 219 -9.07 5.04 -0.91
CA SER A 219 -9.97 6.17 -0.68
C SER A 219 -11.25 5.77 0.08
N THR A 220 -11.82 6.75 0.78
CA THR A 220 -13.12 6.64 1.44
C THR A 220 -13.83 7.97 1.36
N SER A 221 -15.16 7.96 1.45
CA SER A 221 -15.97 9.16 1.42
C SER A 221 -17.03 9.18 2.50
N CYS A 222 -17.52 10.38 2.79
CA CYS A 222 -18.54 10.65 3.79
C CYS A 222 -19.51 11.70 3.23
N PRO A 223 -20.80 11.36 3.04
CA PRO A 223 -21.83 12.31 2.66
C PRO A 223 -22.46 12.98 3.89
N VAL A 224 -22.77 14.27 3.76
CA VAL A 224 -23.47 15.09 4.74
C VAL A 224 -24.59 15.84 4.04
N GLN A 225 -25.82 15.67 4.54
CA GLN A 225 -27.00 16.37 4.02
C GLN A 225 -27.22 17.67 4.79
N PHE A 226 -27.30 18.79 4.06
CA PHE A 226 -27.66 20.06 4.65
C PHE A 226 -29.18 20.18 4.75
N PRO A 227 -29.71 20.72 5.85
CA PRO A 227 -31.14 20.97 5.97
C PRO A 227 -31.59 21.98 4.91
N VAL A 228 -32.82 21.81 4.41
CA VAL A 228 -33.46 22.80 3.54
C VAL A 228 -33.83 24.01 4.40
N PRO A 229 -33.50 25.25 4.00
CA PRO A 229 -33.95 26.44 4.72
C PRO A 229 -35.48 26.45 4.80
N VAL A 230 -36.02 26.45 6.02
CA VAL A 230 -37.45 26.62 6.25
C VAL A 230 -37.77 28.10 6.34
N GLU A 231 -38.00 28.72 5.19
CA GLU A 231 -38.37 30.13 5.13
C GLU A 231 -39.89 30.32 5.21
N CYS A 232 -40.32 31.29 6.02
CA CYS A 232 -41.69 31.74 6.02
C CYS A 232 -41.95 32.67 4.84
N LYS A 233 -43.11 32.52 4.20
CA LYS A 233 -43.57 33.38 3.12
C LYS A 233 -44.62 34.35 3.65
N ARG A 234 -44.40 35.66 3.42
CA ARG A 234 -45.46 36.66 3.65
C ARG A 234 -46.51 36.49 2.56
N PHE A 235 -47.69 36.05 2.96
CA PHE A 235 -48.78 35.77 2.05
C PHE A 235 -49.51 37.07 1.64
N ASP A 236 -49.86 37.91 2.62
CA ASP A 236 -50.58 39.16 2.40
C ASP A 236 -50.34 40.17 3.53
N GLU A 237 -50.59 41.44 3.24
CA GLU A 237 -50.55 42.55 4.19
C GLU A 237 -51.65 43.57 3.85
N PHE A 238 -52.47 43.94 4.82
CA PHE A 238 -53.54 44.92 4.63
C PHE A 238 -53.88 45.71 5.90
N PRO A 239 -54.36 46.95 5.78
CA PRO A 239 -54.81 47.75 6.92
C PRO A 239 -56.19 47.30 7.42
N ASP A 240 -56.82 48.05 8.31
CA ASP A 240 -58.23 47.81 8.66
C ASP A 240 -59.15 48.08 7.45
N ILE A 241 -59.68 47.01 6.86
CA ILE A 241 -60.50 47.04 5.63
C ILE A 241 -61.94 46.56 5.89
N SER A 242 -62.81 46.71 4.88
CA SER A 242 -64.20 46.24 4.98
C SER A 242 -64.26 44.73 5.22
N ARG A 243 -65.30 44.26 5.92
CA ARG A 243 -65.44 42.84 6.26
C ARG A 243 -65.54 41.92 5.05
N ASN A 244 -66.09 42.41 3.94
CA ASN A 244 -66.21 41.59 2.72
C ASN A 244 -64.85 41.44 2.05
N ASP A 245 -64.03 42.50 2.04
CA ASP A 245 -62.69 42.46 1.44
C ASP A 245 -61.75 41.60 2.29
N GLU A 246 -61.84 41.68 3.61
CA GLU A 246 -61.07 40.80 4.51
C GLU A 246 -61.41 39.33 4.28
N LYS A 247 -62.69 38.97 4.20
CA LYS A 247 -63.12 37.59 3.93
C LYS A 247 -62.54 37.09 2.61
N ALA A 248 -62.58 37.90 1.55
CA ALA A 248 -62.02 37.53 0.26
C ALA A 248 -60.50 37.27 0.32
N ARG A 249 -59.75 38.06 1.10
CA ARG A 249 -58.32 37.82 1.34
C ARG A 249 -58.07 36.55 2.16
N LEU A 250 -58.89 36.31 3.19
CA LEU A 250 -58.81 35.11 4.02
C LEU A 250 -59.22 33.83 3.25
N ASP A 251 -60.12 33.93 2.26
CA ASP A 251 -60.45 32.84 1.35
C ASP A 251 -59.21 32.41 0.56
N ASN A 252 -58.46 33.36 0.00
CA ASN A 252 -57.20 33.11 -0.70
C ASN A 252 -56.14 32.53 0.24
N TYR A 253 -56.07 33.04 1.47
CA TYR A 253 -55.15 32.53 2.48
C TYR A 253 -55.46 31.08 2.86
N ALA A 254 -56.74 30.75 3.01
CA ALA A 254 -57.19 29.38 3.25
C ALA A 254 -56.85 28.44 2.09
N ILE A 255 -56.83 28.92 0.84
CA ILE A 255 -56.41 28.12 -0.32
C ILE A 255 -54.93 27.72 -0.19
N GLU A 256 -54.06 28.64 0.21
CA GLU A 256 -52.63 28.33 0.45
C GLU A 256 -52.48 27.31 1.60
N LEU A 257 -53.30 27.44 2.65
CA LEU A 257 -53.28 26.56 3.82
C LEU A 257 -53.88 25.16 3.60
N ASN A 258 -54.35 24.87 2.38
CA ASN A 258 -54.70 23.50 1.97
C ASN A 258 -53.47 22.57 2.01
N ASP A 259 -52.25 23.09 1.84
CA ASP A 259 -51.04 22.33 2.15
C ASP A 259 -50.99 22.06 3.66
N PRO A 260 -51.09 20.80 4.11
CA PRO A 260 -51.15 20.47 5.53
C PRO A 260 -49.84 20.72 6.29
N THR A 261 -48.72 20.92 5.59
CA THR A 261 -47.39 21.15 6.20
C THR A 261 -47.18 22.60 6.66
N LEU A 262 -48.05 23.52 6.22
CA LEU A 262 -47.96 24.94 6.56
C LEU A 262 -48.67 25.27 7.87
N ILE A 263 -48.10 26.20 8.62
CA ILE A 263 -48.68 26.86 9.78
C ILE A 263 -49.05 28.28 9.36
N ALA A 264 -50.28 28.67 9.66
CA ALA A 264 -50.79 30.01 9.46
C ALA A 264 -50.33 30.90 10.60
N TYR A 265 -49.64 31.98 10.28
CA TYR A 265 -49.36 33.06 11.22
C TYR A 265 -50.26 34.25 10.88
N VAL A 266 -50.96 34.75 11.89
CA VAL A 266 -51.79 35.96 11.81
C VAL A 266 -51.20 36.99 12.74
N ILE A 267 -50.59 38.03 12.18
CA ILE A 267 -49.90 39.07 12.95
C ILE A 267 -50.71 40.34 12.85
N VAL A 268 -51.17 40.86 13.98
CA VAL A 268 -51.93 42.11 14.03
C VAL A 268 -51.10 43.19 14.71
N TYR A 269 -50.82 44.26 13.98
CA TYR A 269 -50.09 45.43 14.44
C TYR A 269 -51.11 46.49 14.91
N PRO A 270 -51.04 46.96 16.17
CA PRO A 270 -51.95 47.99 16.65
C PRO A 270 -51.69 49.33 15.97
N GLY A 271 -52.74 50.06 15.63
CA GLY A 271 -52.62 51.45 15.22
C GLY A 271 -52.33 52.38 16.41
N GLN A 272 -51.49 53.40 16.22
CA GLN A 272 -51.12 54.36 17.26
C GLN A 272 -52.32 55.09 17.89
N ARG A 273 -53.42 55.27 17.14
CA ARG A 273 -54.67 55.88 17.61
C ARG A 273 -55.80 54.85 17.81
N GLY A 274 -55.46 53.56 17.85
CA GLY A 274 -56.42 52.46 18.00
C GLY A 274 -57.06 52.44 19.39
N ARG A 275 -58.25 51.84 19.48
CA ARG A 275 -58.97 51.68 20.74
C ARG A 275 -58.51 50.40 21.46
N PRO A 276 -58.61 50.37 22.79
CA PRO A 276 -58.41 49.14 23.55
C PRO A 276 -59.29 48.00 23.02
N GLY A 277 -58.67 46.85 22.73
CA GLY A 277 -59.37 45.65 22.26
C GLY A 277 -59.51 45.52 20.73
N ASP A 278 -59.11 46.52 19.93
CA ASP A 278 -59.21 46.44 18.47
C ASP A 278 -58.38 45.27 17.91
N VAL A 279 -57.14 45.10 18.39
CA VAL A 279 -56.26 43.98 18.02
C VAL A 279 -56.90 42.64 18.32
N GLN A 280 -57.39 42.44 19.55
CA GLN A 280 -57.98 41.18 19.96
C GLN A 280 -59.24 40.87 19.16
N ARG A 281 -60.08 41.88 18.89
CA ARG A 281 -61.27 41.72 18.06
C ARG A 281 -60.91 41.29 16.64
N HIS A 282 -59.84 41.85 16.08
CA HIS A 282 -59.35 41.50 14.75
C HIS A 282 -58.82 40.06 14.73
N ILE A 283 -57.97 39.68 15.69
CA ILE A 283 -57.45 38.31 15.83
C ILE A 283 -58.60 37.31 15.94
N THR A 284 -59.53 37.52 16.88
CA THR A 284 -60.66 36.60 17.09
C THR A 284 -61.48 36.45 15.82
N ARG A 285 -61.74 37.53 15.08
CA ARG A 285 -62.51 37.49 13.83
C ARG A 285 -61.79 36.72 12.73
N VAL A 286 -60.49 36.94 12.53
CA VAL A 286 -59.70 36.24 11.51
C VAL A 286 -59.62 34.75 11.83
N VAL A 287 -59.32 34.40 13.08
CA VAL A 287 -59.23 33.00 13.52
C VAL A 287 -60.59 32.30 13.40
N ASP A 288 -61.68 32.94 13.84
CA ASP A 288 -63.04 32.42 13.72
C ASP A 288 -63.41 32.12 12.26
N TYR A 289 -63.09 33.03 11.34
CA TYR A 289 -63.36 32.80 9.92
C TYR A 289 -62.54 31.64 9.35
N LEU A 290 -61.23 31.57 9.62
CA LEU A 290 -60.37 30.48 9.14
C LEU A 290 -60.78 29.11 9.70
N VAL A 291 -61.14 29.05 10.99
CA VAL A 291 -61.53 27.79 11.64
C VAL A 291 -62.95 27.39 11.26
N ASN A 292 -63.94 28.26 11.52
CA ASN A 292 -65.35 27.89 11.44
C ASN A 292 -65.94 28.02 10.02
N SER A 293 -65.38 28.90 9.18
CA SER A 293 -65.87 29.06 7.79
C SER A 293 -65.02 28.31 6.77
N ARG A 294 -63.71 28.14 7.02
CA ARG A 294 -62.77 27.51 6.07
C ARG A 294 -62.22 26.15 6.52
N GLY A 295 -62.51 25.72 7.76
CA GLY A 295 -62.14 24.40 8.24
C GLY A 295 -60.64 24.22 8.55
N ILE A 296 -59.89 25.31 8.70
CA ILE A 296 -58.47 25.23 9.08
C ILE A 296 -58.38 24.83 10.56
N SER A 297 -57.59 23.81 10.88
CA SER A 297 -57.37 23.39 12.26
C SER A 297 -56.78 24.55 13.09
N SER A 298 -57.38 24.83 14.25
CA SER A 298 -56.90 25.88 15.16
C SER A 298 -55.47 25.63 15.65
N GLN A 299 -55.02 24.37 15.69
CA GLN A 299 -53.64 24.00 16.04
C GLN A 299 -52.61 24.46 14.99
N ARG A 300 -53.07 24.76 13.77
CA ARG A 300 -52.24 25.27 12.67
C ARG A 300 -52.28 26.80 12.55
N ILE A 301 -52.89 27.50 13.51
CA ILE A 301 -53.00 28.96 13.50
C ILE A 301 -52.27 29.53 14.72
N VAL A 302 -51.27 30.38 14.47
CA VAL A 302 -50.52 31.11 15.50
C VAL A 302 -50.81 32.59 15.34
N THR A 303 -51.25 33.23 16.41
CA THR A 303 -51.58 34.66 16.43
C THR A 303 -50.49 35.43 17.16
N LEU A 304 -49.97 36.49 16.55
CA LEU A 304 -48.95 37.34 17.15
C LEU A 304 -49.41 38.81 17.12
N VAL A 305 -48.92 39.59 18.07
CA VAL A 305 -49.14 41.04 18.10
C VAL A 305 -47.82 41.72 17.78
N GLY A 306 -47.80 42.51 16.69
CA GLY A 306 -46.62 43.26 16.29
C GLY A 306 -46.48 44.59 17.05
N PRO A 307 -45.37 45.31 16.88
CA PRO A 307 -45.21 46.68 17.37
C PRO A 307 -46.28 47.63 16.80
N ALA A 308 -46.54 48.74 17.47
CA ALA A 308 -47.52 49.71 17.01
C ALA A 308 -47.08 50.39 15.70
N ARG A 309 -48.02 50.51 14.75
CA ARG A 309 -47.85 51.19 13.46
C ARG A 309 -48.75 52.42 13.38
N SER A 310 -48.62 53.24 12.34
CA SER A 310 -49.45 54.44 12.12
C SER A 310 -50.95 54.12 12.11
N GLU A 311 -51.32 52.97 11.56
CA GLU A 311 -52.68 52.42 11.52
C GLU A 311 -52.67 50.94 11.90
N LEU A 312 -53.85 50.36 12.13
CA LEU A 312 -53.98 48.93 12.38
C LEU A 312 -53.65 48.18 11.09
N THR A 313 -52.75 47.21 11.16
CA THR A 313 -52.32 46.41 10.00
C THR A 313 -52.36 44.93 10.36
N VAL A 314 -52.77 44.10 9.41
CA VAL A 314 -52.72 42.64 9.50
C VAL A 314 -51.70 42.13 8.49
N GLU A 315 -50.82 41.25 8.95
CA GLU A 315 -49.97 40.44 8.09
C GLU A 315 -50.34 38.97 8.22
N LEU A 316 -50.43 38.29 7.07
CA LEU A 316 -50.67 36.87 6.97
C LEU A 316 -49.41 36.20 6.44
N TRP A 317 -48.96 35.15 7.12
CA TRP A 317 -47.72 34.45 6.81
C TRP A 317 -47.92 32.94 6.81
N THR A 318 -47.46 32.26 5.76
CA THR A 318 -47.37 30.80 5.76
C THR A 318 -45.95 30.38 6.13
N CYS A 319 -45.81 29.47 7.09
CA CYS A 319 -44.53 28.97 7.55
C CYS A 319 -44.55 27.43 7.58
N PRO A 320 -43.49 26.75 7.15
CA PRO A 320 -43.32 25.32 7.46
C PRO A 320 -43.33 25.08 8.98
N GLN A 321 -43.70 23.87 9.38
CA GLN A 321 -43.66 23.48 10.79
C GLN A 321 -42.28 23.74 11.43
N GLY A 322 -42.25 24.43 12.56
CA GLY A 322 -41.02 24.79 13.28
C GLY A 322 -40.38 26.12 12.88
N ALA A 323 -40.76 26.69 11.73
CA ALA A 323 -40.32 28.04 11.32
C ALA A 323 -41.18 29.14 11.95
N LYS A 324 -40.62 30.35 12.04
CA LYS A 324 -41.28 31.56 12.56
C LYS A 324 -41.01 32.75 11.65
N PRO A 325 -42.00 33.62 11.41
CA PRO A 325 -41.80 34.80 10.58
C PRO A 325 -40.88 35.80 11.28
N ALA A 326 -40.07 36.52 10.49
CA ALA A 326 -39.20 37.58 11.00
C ALA A 326 -40.03 38.85 11.28
N ILE A 327 -40.50 39.00 12.52
CA ILE A 327 -41.18 40.22 12.95
C ILE A 327 -40.12 41.29 13.20
N GLN A 328 -40.09 42.33 12.36
CA GLN A 328 -39.30 43.52 12.64
C GLN A 328 -39.83 44.15 13.94
N ARG A 329 -38.97 44.20 14.97
CA ARG A 329 -39.25 44.83 16.27
C ARG A 329 -39.22 46.35 16.17
#